data_AF-A0AAW0STX5-F1
#
_entry.id   AF-A0AAW0STX5-F1
#
_cell.length_a   1.000
_cell.length_b   1.000
_cell.length_c   1.000
_cell.angle_alpha   90.00
_cell.angle_beta   90.00
_cell.angle_gamma   90.00
#
_symmetry.space_group_name_H-M   'P 1'
#
loop_
_entity.id
_entity.type
_entity.pdbx_description
1 polymer ?
#
loop_
_entity_poly.entity_id
_entity_poly.type
_entity_poly.pdbx_seq_one_letter_code
_entity_poly.pdbx_strand_id
1 'polypeptide(L)'
;MDPPLILDDQLKLVLPVEKDSVREVRIPSGNIVILACPGTGNYLEALGEVVVQTKCAGGVQLNVTDNESKALLELGCAKKIRSAIKKYLGSCGAGDIGQQHIIGFQFADKFYEQVLVCFDHDKQTTLYTRHLIHGANIGAKDKDSSRPSFKTSSGFFNVSMSNVYTQNSQLELLKTLLGSETLANTMFDTSKYYFAKGHLSPDADFVTTVEQDATYYYINAVPQWQAFNNGNWKYLEYATRDLAEKKKRDLRVYSGGWGVLKLDDINGNPVKVFLKVTDEEQVVPAPAITWKVSTASFKGVSTSSSA
;
A
#
# COMPACT_ATOMS: atom_id res chain seq x y z
N MET A 1 -2.52 -11.93 -21.53
CA MET A 1 -1.24 -11.52 -20.93
C MET A 1 -1.52 -10.39 -19.97
N ASP A 2 -0.87 -10.38 -18.81
CA ASP A 2 -1.00 -9.27 -17.86
C ASP A 2 -0.10 -8.10 -18.31
N PRO A 3 -0.52 -6.83 -18.19
CA PRO A 3 0.33 -5.70 -18.54
C PRO A 3 1.63 -5.68 -17.71
N PRO A 4 2.80 -5.36 -18.31
CA PRO A 4 4.03 -5.17 -17.56
C PRO A 4 3.98 -3.90 -16.72
N LEU A 5 4.91 -3.76 -15.76
CA LEU A 5 5.26 -2.43 -15.27
C LEU A 5 5.88 -1.65 -16.43
N ILE A 6 5.39 -0.44 -16.66
CA ILE A 6 5.94 0.49 -17.64
C ILE A 6 6.67 1.58 -16.88
N LEU A 7 7.97 1.68 -17.07
CA LEU A 7 8.86 2.56 -16.32
C LEU A 7 9.63 3.48 -17.29
N ASP A 8 9.97 4.68 -16.85
CA ASP A 8 10.92 5.55 -17.55
C ASP A 8 12.38 5.16 -17.26
N ASP A 9 13.33 5.87 -17.87
CA ASP A 9 14.78 5.68 -17.65
C ASP A 9 15.25 5.97 -16.22
N GLN A 10 14.42 6.65 -15.42
CA GLN A 10 14.63 6.91 -14.00
C GLN A 10 13.92 5.90 -13.09
N LEU A 11 13.36 4.82 -13.66
CA LEU A 11 12.59 3.78 -12.95
C LEU A 11 11.34 4.31 -12.25
N LYS A 12 10.74 5.39 -12.76
CA LYS A 12 9.42 5.86 -12.31
C LYS A 12 8.35 5.25 -13.18
N LEU A 13 7.20 4.93 -12.59
CA LEU A 13 6.07 4.44 -13.36
C LEU A 13 5.61 5.48 -14.38
N VAL A 14 5.45 5.03 -15.62
CA VAL A 14 4.74 5.76 -16.66
C VAL A 14 3.26 5.52 -16.43
N LEU A 15 2.63 6.47 -15.75
CA LEU A 15 1.23 6.36 -15.35
C LEU A 15 0.29 6.94 -16.42
N PRO A 16 -0.92 6.39 -16.56
CA PRO A 16 -1.94 6.93 -17.46
C PRO A 16 -2.39 8.33 -17.02
N VAL A 17 -2.90 9.09 -17.97
CA VAL A 17 -3.64 10.33 -17.74
C VAL A 17 -5.01 10.23 -18.40
N GLU A 18 -5.98 10.99 -17.89
CA GLU A 18 -7.29 11.11 -18.50
C GLU A 18 -7.32 12.40 -19.30
N LYS A 19 -7.55 12.28 -20.61
CA LYS A 19 -7.77 13.41 -21.52
C LYS A 19 -8.98 13.11 -22.38
N ASP A 20 -9.91 14.06 -22.46
CA ASP A 20 -11.12 13.96 -23.28
C ASP A 20 -11.91 12.65 -23.03
N SER A 21 -11.98 12.22 -21.76
CA SER A 21 -12.58 10.95 -21.30
C SER A 21 -11.88 9.67 -21.81
N VAL A 22 -10.67 9.80 -22.35
CA VAL A 22 -9.81 8.69 -22.77
C VAL A 22 -8.67 8.53 -21.78
N ARG A 23 -8.49 7.30 -21.29
CA ARG A 23 -7.32 6.90 -20.49
C ARG A 23 -6.19 6.55 -21.43
N GLU A 24 -5.09 7.30 -21.38
CA GLU A 24 -3.95 7.07 -22.25
C GLU A 24 -2.62 7.18 -21.51
N VAL A 25 -1.64 6.41 -21.98
CA VAL A 25 -0.23 6.50 -21.55
C VAL A 25 0.51 7.26 -22.64
N ARG A 26 1.23 8.33 -22.28
CA ARG A 26 1.98 9.15 -23.22
C ARG A 26 3.47 9.06 -22.95
N ILE A 27 4.20 8.62 -23.97
CA ILE A 27 5.64 8.55 -23.96
C ILE A 27 6.14 9.28 -25.21
N PRO A 28 7.00 10.31 -25.08
CA PRO A 28 7.58 10.98 -26.24
C PRO A 28 8.33 10.01 -27.13
N SER A 29 8.20 10.17 -28.45
CA SER A 29 8.97 9.35 -29.40
C SER A 29 10.46 9.56 -29.16
N GLY A 30 11.20 8.46 -29.20
CA GLY A 30 12.62 8.40 -28.89
C GLY A 30 12.96 8.24 -27.41
N ASN A 31 12.00 8.39 -26.48
CA ASN A 31 12.27 8.15 -25.07
C ASN A 31 12.39 6.65 -24.76
N ILE A 32 13.23 6.36 -23.77
CA ILE A 32 13.40 5.02 -23.23
C ILE A 32 12.15 4.62 -22.44
N VAL A 33 11.74 3.36 -22.60
CA VAL A 33 10.67 2.73 -21.84
C VAL A 33 11.18 1.39 -21.35
N ILE A 34 11.16 1.18 -20.04
CA ILE A 34 11.52 -0.09 -19.42
C ILE A 34 10.23 -0.85 -19.14
N LEU A 35 10.14 -2.07 -19.67
CA LEU A 35 9.06 -3.01 -19.38
C LEU A 35 9.58 -4.07 -18.42
N ALA A 36 8.85 -4.33 -17.34
CA ALA A 36 9.25 -5.33 -16.35
C ALA A 36 8.09 -6.22 -15.92
N CYS A 37 8.39 -7.50 -15.70
CA CYS A 37 7.45 -8.50 -15.19
C CYS A 37 7.89 -9.04 -13.82
N PRO A 38 7.68 -8.30 -12.72
CA PRO A 38 8.01 -8.75 -11.38
C PRO A 38 7.31 -10.04 -10.96
N GLY A 39 8.00 -10.85 -10.16
CA GLY A 39 7.50 -12.11 -9.60
C GLY A 39 8.34 -13.32 -10.00
N THR A 40 8.37 -14.35 -9.15
CA THR A 40 9.18 -15.55 -9.38
C THR A 40 8.82 -16.25 -10.69
N GLY A 41 9.79 -16.37 -11.58
CA GLY A 41 9.62 -16.99 -12.90
C GLY A 41 8.58 -16.29 -13.76
N ASN A 42 8.47 -14.97 -13.66
CA ASN A 42 7.67 -14.12 -14.53
C ASN A 42 8.58 -13.41 -15.54
N TYR A 43 8.08 -13.18 -16.76
CA TYR A 43 8.83 -12.64 -17.89
C TYR A 43 7.86 -12.08 -18.95
N LEU A 44 8.36 -11.25 -19.85
CA LEU A 44 7.65 -10.76 -21.02
C LEU A 44 7.46 -11.92 -22.02
N GLU A 45 6.23 -12.33 -22.26
CA GLU A 45 5.91 -13.57 -22.99
C GLU A 45 6.51 -13.58 -24.41
N ALA A 46 6.47 -12.44 -25.09
CA ALA A 46 6.99 -12.29 -26.44
C ALA A 46 8.53 -12.28 -26.53
N LEU A 47 9.24 -12.06 -25.42
CA LEU A 47 10.69 -11.81 -25.42
C LEU A 47 11.48 -12.79 -24.54
N GLY A 48 10.82 -13.49 -23.61
CA GLY A 48 11.49 -14.40 -22.67
C GLY A 48 12.27 -13.70 -21.53
N GLU A 49 12.23 -12.38 -21.47
CA GLU A 49 13.04 -11.57 -20.55
C GLU A 49 12.23 -11.01 -19.37
N VAL A 50 12.83 -10.93 -18.18
CA VAL A 50 12.17 -10.38 -16.98
C VAL A 50 11.99 -8.87 -17.09
N VAL A 51 12.97 -8.19 -17.68
CA VAL A 51 13.00 -6.74 -17.87
C VAL A 51 13.65 -6.44 -19.20
N VAL A 52 13.04 -5.54 -19.97
CA VAL A 52 13.56 -5.11 -21.28
C VAL A 52 13.53 -3.60 -21.35
N GLN A 53 14.63 -3.02 -21.81
CA GLN A 53 14.69 -1.62 -22.19
C GLN A 53 14.31 -1.49 -23.66
N THR A 54 13.32 -0.66 -23.94
CA THR A 54 12.81 -0.37 -25.29
C THR A 54 12.87 1.13 -25.56
N LYS A 55 12.60 1.54 -26.80
CA LYS A 55 12.49 2.95 -27.20
C LYS A 55 11.14 3.20 -27.86
N CYS A 56 10.44 4.26 -27.47
CA CYS A 56 9.17 4.63 -28.08
C CYS A 56 9.40 5.02 -29.56
N ALA A 57 8.82 4.27 -30.50
CA ALA A 57 8.91 4.58 -31.93
C ALA A 57 7.85 5.60 -32.38
N GLY A 58 6.87 5.88 -31.51
CA GLY A 58 5.67 6.65 -31.83
C GLY A 58 4.45 5.75 -32.06
N GLY A 59 3.26 6.34 -31.94
CA GLY A 59 2.02 5.58 -31.95
C GLY A 59 1.97 4.58 -30.79
N VAL A 60 1.73 3.30 -31.11
CA VAL A 60 1.66 2.19 -30.13
C VAL A 60 2.89 1.28 -30.15
N GLN A 61 3.93 1.66 -30.90
CA GLN A 61 5.09 0.82 -31.21
C GLN A 61 6.28 1.11 -30.31
N LEU A 62 6.93 0.04 -29.84
CA LEU A 62 8.18 0.10 -29.09
C LEU A 62 9.26 -0.64 -29.88
N ASN A 63 10.40 0.00 -30.11
CA ASN A 63 11.59 -0.65 -30.64
C ASN A 63 12.20 -1.50 -29.53
N VAL A 64 12.14 -2.82 -29.74
CA VAL A 64 12.66 -3.82 -28.81
C VAL A 64 14.12 -4.13 -29.12
N THR A 65 14.48 -4.06 -30.40
CA THR A 65 15.86 -4.06 -30.91
C THR A 65 16.01 -3.01 -32.01
N ASP A 66 17.21 -2.85 -32.58
CA ASP A 66 17.44 -1.89 -33.66
C ASP A 66 16.63 -2.20 -34.94
N ASN A 67 16.25 -3.46 -35.15
CA ASN A 67 15.55 -3.91 -36.37
C ASN A 67 14.15 -4.47 -36.09
N GLU A 68 13.68 -4.44 -34.84
CA GLU A 68 12.41 -5.03 -34.45
C GLU A 68 11.58 -4.07 -33.59
N SER A 69 10.35 -3.83 -34.02
CA SER A 69 9.33 -3.11 -33.26
C SER A 69 8.17 -4.05 -32.95
N LYS A 70 7.61 -3.91 -31.75
CA LYS A 70 6.37 -4.59 -31.34
C LYS A 70 5.38 -3.59 -30.77
N ALA A 71 4.08 -3.85 -30.95
CA ALA A 71 3.08 -3.03 -30.28
C ALA A 71 3.15 -3.27 -28.77
N LEU A 72 2.89 -2.25 -27.95
CA LEU A 72 2.89 -2.37 -26.49
C LEU A 72 1.94 -3.48 -25.99
N LEU A 73 0.82 -3.70 -26.70
CA LEU A 73 -0.16 -4.75 -26.36
C LEU A 73 0.37 -6.18 -26.55
N GLU A 74 1.43 -6.36 -27.34
CA GLU A 74 2.09 -7.65 -27.55
C GLU A 74 3.15 -7.95 -26.48
N LEU A 75 3.53 -6.94 -25.68
CA LEU A 75 4.62 -7.02 -24.70
C LEU A 75 4.08 -7.26 -23.28
N GLY A 76 3.19 -8.25 -23.13
CA GLY A 76 2.61 -8.63 -21.86
C GLY A 76 3.46 -9.60 -21.03
N CYS A 77 3.23 -9.65 -19.73
CA CYS A 77 3.80 -10.64 -18.83
C CYS A 77 3.09 -11.99 -18.94
N ALA A 78 3.87 -13.06 -18.81
CA ALA A 78 3.40 -14.43 -18.78
C ALA A 78 2.52 -14.75 -17.55
N LYS A 79 2.69 -14.00 -16.44
CA LYS A 79 1.91 -14.14 -15.21
C LYS A 79 1.57 -12.77 -14.63
N LYS A 80 0.52 -12.72 -13.80
CA LYS A 80 0.19 -11.54 -12.98
C LYS A 80 1.39 -11.11 -12.15
N ILE A 81 1.71 -9.82 -12.23
CA ILE A 81 2.79 -9.17 -11.48
C ILE A 81 2.57 -9.37 -9.99
N ARG A 82 3.65 -9.68 -9.27
CA ARG A 82 3.63 -9.84 -7.81
C ARG A 82 4.51 -8.80 -7.12
N SER A 83 3.96 -8.14 -6.11
CA SER A 83 4.73 -7.28 -5.21
C SER A 83 5.60 -8.08 -4.25
N ALA A 84 6.63 -7.41 -3.73
CA ALA A 84 7.60 -7.90 -2.77
C ALA A 84 7.82 -6.87 -1.65
N ILE A 85 8.52 -7.28 -0.59
CA ILE A 85 8.93 -6.40 0.50
C ILE A 85 10.45 -6.38 0.59
N LYS A 86 11.04 -5.20 0.47
CA LYS A 86 12.45 -4.94 0.79
C LYS A 86 12.55 -4.62 2.28
N LYS A 87 13.30 -5.41 3.05
CA LYS A 87 13.27 -5.40 4.51
C LYS A 87 14.52 -4.76 5.12
N TYR A 88 14.40 -4.31 6.37
CA TYR A 88 15.51 -3.91 7.25
C TYR A 88 16.39 -2.78 6.69
N LEU A 89 15.77 -1.65 6.36
CA LEU A 89 16.41 -0.52 5.68
C LEU A 89 16.93 0.58 6.61
N GLY A 90 16.92 0.34 7.92
CA GLY A 90 17.25 1.32 8.97
C GLY A 90 16.14 1.50 10.00
N SER A 91 16.49 2.06 11.16
CA SER A 91 15.53 2.36 12.22
C SER A 91 14.60 3.49 11.81
N CYS A 92 13.43 3.56 12.46
CA CYS A 92 12.44 4.60 12.24
C CYS A 92 11.51 4.74 13.45
N GLY A 93 10.69 5.79 13.45
CA GLY A 93 9.79 6.08 14.56
C GLY A 93 10.51 6.77 15.72
N ALA A 94 9.71 7.28 16.67
CA ALA A 94 10.26 7.97 17.84
C ALA A 94 11.10 7.00 18.69
N GLY A 95 12.34 7.37 18.99
CA GLY A 95 13.25 6.53 19.77
C GLY A 95 13.74 5.28 19.04
N ASP A 96 13.67 5.26 17.70
CA ASP A 96 14.19 4.16 16.86
C ASP A 96 13.57 2.79 17.16
N ILE A 97 12.38 2.76 17.74
CA ILE A 97 11.66 1.52 18.11
C ILE A 97 11.16 0.73 16.89
N GLY A 98 11.08 1.36 15.72
CA GLY A 98 10.61 0.76 14.50
C GLY A 98 11.74 0.43 13.53
N GLN A 99 11.45 -0.45 12.58
CA GLN A 99 12.31 -0.78 11.46
C GLN A 99 11.63 -0.41 10.14
N GLN A 100 12.37 0.25 9.25
CA GLN A 100 11.90 0.62 7.93
C GLN A 100 11.92 -0.57 6.96
N HIS A 101 10.82 -0.74 6.23
CA HIS A 101 10.63 -1.68 5.12
C HIS A 101 9.95 -0.96 3.95
N ILE A 102 10.01 -1.54 2.76
CA ILE A 102 9.33 -1.00 1.57
C ILE A 102 8.55 -2.10 0.87
N ILE A 103 7.25 -1.86 0.66
CA ILE A 103 6.41 -2.63 -0.25
C ILE A 103 6.62 -2.06 -1.67
N GLY A 104 6.80 -2.94 -2.64
CA GLY A 104 7.05 -2.54 -4.02
C GLY A 104 7.20 -3.73 -4.96
N PHE A 105 8.03 -3.61 -5.99
CA PHE A 105 8.22 -4.66 -7.00
C PHE A 105 9.70 -4.89 -7.29
N GLN A 106 10.16 -6.14 -7.11
CA GLN A 106 11.51 -6.58 -7.48
C GLN A 106 11.51 -7.10 -8.93
N PHE A 107 12.41 -6.61 -9.76
CA PHE A 107 12.65 -7.10 -11.11
C PHE A 107 14.14 -7.02 -11.44
N ALA A 108 14.72 -8.14 -11.88
CA ALA A 108 16.18 -8.31 -11.96
C ALA A 108 16.87 -7.87 -10.65
N ASP A 109 17.83 -6.95 -10.72
CA ASP A 109 18.58 -6.35 -9.60
C ASP A 109 17.94 -5.05 -9.08
N LYS A 110 16.82 -4.59 -9.67
CA LYS A 110 16.14 -3.33 -9.36
C LYS A 110 14.90 -3.53 -8.51
N PHE A 111 14.51 -2.47 -7.80
CA PHE A 111 13.30 -2.46 -6.97
C PHE A 111 12.54 -1.14 -7.15
N TYR A 112 11.28 -1.22 -7.57
CA TYR A 112 10.37 -0.07 -7.56
C TYR A 112 9.77 0.08 -6.17
N GLU A 113 9.98 1.23 -5.54
CA GLU A 113 9.49 1.54 -4.19
C GLU A 113 8.10 2.18 -4.26
N GLN A 114 7.10 1.58 -3.59
CA GLN A 114 5.72 2.09 -3.60
C GLN A 114 5.29 2.64 -2.24
N VAL A 115 5.38 1.83 -1.19
CA VAL A 115 4.97 2.19 0.17
C VAL A 115 6.11 1.93 1.14
N LEU A 116 6.58 2.99 1.80
CA LEU A 116 7.45 2.85 2.95
C LEU A 116 6.60 2.49 4.17
N VAL A 117 7.09 1.55 4.96
CA VAL A 117 6.47 1.08 6.19
C VAL A 117 7.47 1.21 7.32
N CYS A 118 7.10 1.89 8.40
CA CYS A 118 7.83 1.84 9.66
C CYS A 118 7.13 0.87 10.61
N PHE A 119 7.75 -0.27 10.90
CA PHE A 119 7.14 -1.38 11.62
C PHE A 119 7.82 -1.63 12.95
N ASP A 120 7.05 -1.65 14.04
CA ASP A 120 7.47 -2.07 15.37
C ASP A 120 7.29 -3.58 15.48
N HIS A 121 8.40 -4.31 15.53
CA HIS A 121 8.42 -5.77 15.60
C HIS A 121 8.02 -6.30 16.98
N ASP A 122 8.32 -5.56 18.05
CA ASP A 122 7.99 -5.98 19.42
C ASP A 122 6.48 -5.93 19.66
N LYS A 123 5.81 -4.91 19.11
CA LYS A 123 4.35 -4.78 19.17
C LYS A 123 3.62 -5.35 17.96
N GLN A 124 4.36 -5.82 16.96
CA GLN A 124 3.86 -6.35 15.68
C GLN A 124 2.82 -5.40 15.06
N THR A 125 3.20 -4.13 14.92
CA THR A 125 2.31 -3.09 14.41
C THR A 125 3.04 -2.07 13.56
N THR A 126 2.28 -1.39 12.72
CA THR A 126 2.80 -0.34 11.85
C THR A 126 2.71 1.00 12.57
N LEU A 127 3.84 1.65 12.79
CA LEU A 127 3.89 2.99 13.40
C LEU A 127 3.38 4.04 12.41
N TYR A 128 3.86 3.98 11.17
CA TYR A 128 3.35 4.78 10.07
C TYR A 128 3.71 4.17 8.71
N THR A 129 2.98 4.55 7.69
CA THR A 129 3.36 4.35 6.28
C THR A 129 3.57 5.68 5.59
N ARG A 130 4.27 5.65 4.45
CA ARG A 130 4.42 6.78 3.55
C ARG A 130 4.28 6.34 2.11
N HIS A 131 3.44 7.04 1.35
CA HIS A 131 3.26 6.86 -0.09
C HIS A 131 3.09 8.19 -0.82
N LEU A 132 3.01 8.12 -2.15
CA LEU A 132 2.76 9.26 -3.02
C LEU A 132 1.42 9.05 -3.75
N ILE A 133 0.55 10.06 -3.71
CA ILE A 133 -0.61 10.15 -4.60
C ILE A 133 -0.18 10.96 -5.82
N HIS A 134 -0.30 10.36 -7.01
CA HIS A 134 0.03 11.02 -8.27
C HIS A 134 -1.14 11.89 -8.77
N GLY A 135 -1.15 13.17 -8.40
CA GLY A 135 -2.31 14.04 -8.59
C GLY A 135 -2.70 14.24 -10.07
N ALA A 136 -1.73 14.24 -10.97
CA ALA A 136 -1.98 14.35 -12.41
C ALA A 136 -2.61 13.07 -13.01
N ASN A 137 -2.43 11.91 -12.36
CA ASN A 137 -2.74 10.59 -12.89
C ASN A 137 -3.91 9.91 -12.19
N ILE A 138 -4.22 10.29 -10.95
CA ILE A 138 -5.14 9.54 -10.09
C ILE A 138 -6.60 9.50 -10.58
N GLY A 139 -7.02 10.48 -11.40
CA GLY A 139 -8.31 10.43 -12.09
C GLY A 139 -8.40 9.30 -13.13
N ALA A 140 -7.26 8.94 -13.72
CA ALA A 140 -7.11 7.89 -14.74
C ALA A 140 -6.86 6.49 -14.17
N LYS A 141 -7.10 6.29 -12.87
CA LYS A 141 -6.82 5.03 -12.19
C LYS A 141 -7.66 3.87 -12.70
N ASP A 142 -7.10 2.67 -12.59
CA ASP A 142 -7.79 1.43 -12.87
C ASP A 142 -8.94 1.25 -11.86
N LYS A 143 -10.08 0.79 -12.39
CA LYS A 143 -11.28 0.48 -11.62
C LYS A 143 -11.44 -1.03 -11.59
N ASP A 144 -10.80 -1.67 -10.62
CA ASP A 144 -10.99 -3.09 -10.33
C ASP A 144 -11.90 -3.25 -9.11
N SER A 145 -12.99 -4.00 -9.27
CA SER A 145 -13.89 -4.34 -8.16
C SER A 145 -13.39 -5.55 -7.38
N SER A 146 -12.48 -6.35 -7.96
CA SER A 146 -11.87 -7.49 -7.32
C SER A 146 -10.70 -7.03 -6.44
N ARG A 147 -10.86 -7.19 -5.13
CA ARG A 147 -9.84 -6.84 -4.14
C ARG A 147 -9.19 -8.12 -3.62
N PRO A 148 -7.85 -8.22 -3.58
CA PRO A 148 -7.19 -9.40 -3.07
C PRO A 148 -7.37 -9.51 -1.54
N SER A 149 -7.16 -10.72 -1.03
CA SER A 149 -7.08 -10.95 0.41
C SER A 149 -5.79 -10.35 0.98
N PHE A 150 -5.85 -9.94 2.25
CA PHE A 150 -4.65 -9.51 2.97
C PHE A 150 -3.63 -10.65 3.10
N LYS A 151 -2.37 -10.33 2.85
CA LYS A 151 -1.24 -11.25 2.84
C LYS A 151 -0.28 -11.01 4.00
N THR A 152 0.21 -12.11 4.55
CA THR A 152 1.29 -12.15 5.53
C THR A 152 2.64 -12.24 4.83
N SER A 153 3.70 -11.76 5.48
CA SER A 153 5.09 -12.00 5.07
C SER A 153 5.88 -12.50 6.28
N SER A 154 6.90 -13.33 6.04
CA SER A 154 7.75 -13.88 7.10
C SER A 154 8.46 -12.78 7.89
N GLY A 155 8.64 -12.99 9.20
CA GLY A 155 9.43 -12.11 10.05
C GLY A 155 8.77 -10.78 10.43
N PHE A 156 7.44 -10.68 10.41
CA PHE A 156 6.69 -9.52 10.90
C PHE A 156 5.71 -9.85 12.03
N PHE A 157 5.08 -11.01 11.94
CA PHE A 157 4.08 -11.45 12.90
C PHE A 157 4.40 -12.86 13.35
N ASN A 158 4.37 -13.11 14.67
CA ASN A 158 4.39 -14.47 15.24
C ASN A 158 2.96 -15.01 15.45
N VAL A 159 1.94 -14.16 15.29
CA VAL A 159 0.52 -14.51 15.34
C VAL A 159 -0.07 -14.69 13.94
N SER A 160 -1.11 -15.51 13.84
CA SER A 160 -1.91 -15.61 12.62
C SER A 160 -2.78 -14.37 12.44
N MET A 161 -2.33 -13.44 11.59
CA MET A 161 -3.05 -12.19 11.33
C MET A 161 -4.45 -12.40 10.73
N SER A 162 -4.64 -13.44 9.92
CA SER A 162 -5.98 -13.79 9.42
C SER A 162 -6.91 -14.24 10.55
N ASN A 163 -6.37 -14.88 11.59
CA ASN A 163 -7.14 -15.33 12.76
C ASN A 163 -7.48 -14.18 13.71
N VAL A 164 -6.50 -13.34 14.09
CA VAL A 164 -6.73 -12.23 15.04
C VAL A 164 -7.77 -11.22 14.54
N TYR A 165 -7.89 -11.08 13.21
CA TYR A 165 -8.88 -10.20 12.58
C TYR A 165 -10.25 -10.87 12.36
N THR A 166 -10.46 -12.12 12.77
CA THR A 166 -11.81 -12.70 12.70
C THR A 166 -12.71 -12.10 13.77
N GLN A 167 -13.99 -11.93 13.44
CA GLN A 167 -15.00 -11.43 14.37
C GLN A 167 -15.15 -12.32 15.60
N ASN A 168 -15.07 -13.64 15.43
CA ASN A 168 -15.12 -14.59 16.54
C ASN A 168 -13.95 -14.40 17.51
N SER A 169 -12.71 -14.30 17.01
CA SER A 169 -11.55 -14.04 17.88
C SER A 169 -11.65 -12.71 18.63
N GLN A 170 -12.20 -11.69 17.99
CA GLN A 170 -12.37 -10.37 18.61
C GLN A 170 -13.47 -10.36 19.67
N LEU A 171 -14.59 -11.06 19.45
CA LEU A 171 -15.64 -11.16 20.45
C LEU A 171 -15.12 -11.88 21.71
N GLU A 172 -14.42 -13.01 21.55
CA GLU A 172 -13.82 -13.74 22.68
C GLU A 172 -12.75 -12.92 23.41
N LEU A 173 -11.95 -12.16 22.67
CA LEU A 173 -11.02 -11.18 23.24
C LEU A 173 -11.76 -10.14 24.09
N LEU A 174 -12.85 -9.54 23.59
CA LEU A 174 -13.62 -8.53 24.32
C LEU A 174 -14.26 -9.11 25.60
N LYS A 175 -14.81 -10.34 25.55
CA LYS A 175 -15.34 -11.02 26.75
C LYS A 175 -14.28 -11.12 27.84
N THR A 176 -13.06 -11.50 27.44
CA THR A 176 -11.92 -11.65 28.34
C THR A 176 -11.45 -10.30 28.88
N LEU A 177 -11.22 -9.32 27.99
CA LEU A 177 -10.70 -7.99 28.38
C LEU A 177 -11.67 -7.23 29.28
N LEU A 178 -12.97 -7.32 29.02
CA LEU A 178 -13.99 -6.56 29.76
C LEU A 178 -14.50 -7.31 30.99
N GLY A 179 -14.12 -8.58 31.18
CA GLY A 179 -14.55 -9.42 32.29
C GLY A 179 -16.06 -9.70 32.31
N SER A 180 -16.77 -9.48 31.20
CA SER A 180 -18.22 -9.62 31.11
C SER A 180 -18.67 -9.91 29.68
N GLU A 181 -19.32 -11.06 29.50
CA GLU A 181 -19.92 -11.43 28.22
C GLU A 181 -21.07 -10.48 27.84
N THR A 182 -21.87 -10.05 28.81
CA THR A 182 -22.96 -9.10 28.56
C THR A 182 -22.40 -7.77 28.04
N LEU A 183 -21.37 -7.22 28.68
CA LEU A 183 -20.74 -5.97 28.26
C LEU A 183 -20.03 -6.10 26.91
N ALA A 184 -19.35 -7.23 26.65
CA ALA A 184 -18.74 -7.47 25.34
C ALA A 184 -19.78 -7.48 24.21
N ASN A 185 -20.93 -8.11 24.43
CA ASN A 185 -22.01 -8.16 23.43
C ASN A 185 -22.71 -6.81 23.20
N THR A 186 -22.68 -5.86 24.15
CA THR A 186 -23.18 -4.51 23.88
C THR A 186 -22.21 -3.66 23.07
N MET A 187 -20.91 -3.97 23.14
CA MET A 187 -19.84 -3.25 22.46
C MET A 187 -19.46 -3.85 21.11
N PHE A 188 -19.97 -5.04 20.79
CA PHE A 188 -19.65 -5.78 19.57
C PHE A 188 -20.84 -5.84 18.62
N ASP A 189 -20.61 -5.49 17.36
CA ASP A 189 -21.60 -5.53 16.28
C ASP A 189 -20.90 -6.04 15.03
N THR A 190 -21.34 -7.17 14.48
CA THR A 190 -20.75 -7.84 13.32
C THR A 190 -20.75 -7.00 12.04
N SER A 191 -21.57 -5.94 11.99
CA SER A 191 -21.64 -4.99 10.88
C SER A 191 -20.82 -3.71 11.12
N LYS A 192 -20.59 -3.30 12.38
CA LYS A 192 -20.05 -1.96 12.71
C LYS A 192 -18.92 -1.95 13.74
N TYR A 193 -19.03 -2.73 14.81
CA TYR A 193 -18.15 -2.66 15.98
C TYR A 193 -17.33 -3.94 16.09
N TYR A 194 -16.44 -4.08 15.12
CA TYR A 194 -15.32 -5.00 15.11
C TYR A 194 -14.12 -4.26 14.50
N PHE A 195 -12.92 -4.72 14.79
CA PHE A 195 -11.70 -4.20 14.19
C PHE A 195 -11.51 -4.77 12.79
N ALA A 196 -11.58 -3.87 11.81
CA ALA A 196 -11.18 -4.10 10.45
C ALA A 196 -9.67 -3.87 10.27
N LYS A 197 -9.17 -4.37 9.13
CA LYS A 197 -7.80 -4.17 8.66
C LYS A 197 -7.72 -2.79 7.99
N GLY A 198 -7.64 -1.74 8.80
CA GLY A 198 -7.66 -0.35 8.34
C GLY A 198 -6.38 0.00 7.62
N HIS A 199 -6.45 0.23 6.30
CA HIS A 199 -5.28 0.58 5.49
C HIS A 199 -4.68 1.92 5.93
N LEU A 200 -3.35 2.00 5.97
CA LEU A 200 -2.62 3.25 6.19
C LEU A 200 -2.27 3.94 4.85
N SER A 201 -1.83 3.16 3.86
CA SER A 201 -1.76 3.56 2.44
C SER A 201 -2.83 2.79 1.65
N PRO A 202 -4.02 3.38 1.41
CA PRO A 202 -5.15 2.67 0.81
C PRO A 202 -4.97 2.41 -0.68
N ASP A 203 -5.56 1.32 -1.17
CA ASP A 203 -5.55 0.93 -2.59
C ASP A 203 -6.01 2.07 -3.51
N ALA A 204 -7.06 2.79 -3.10
CA ALA A 204 -7.67 3.85 -3.88
C ALA A 204 -6.76 5.05 -4.18
N ASP A 205 -5.61 5.16 -3.51
CA ASP A 205 -4.58 6.19 -3.71
C ASP A 205 -3.57 5.83 -4.83
N PHE A 206 -3.65 4.63 -5.39
CA PHE A 206 -2.77 4.15 -6.46
C PHE A 206 -3.48 4.02 -7.80
N VAL A 207 -2.72 4.16 -8.88
CA VAL A 207 -3.26 4.33 -10.23
C VAL A 207 -3.45 2.99 -10.93
N THR A 208 -2.49 2.08 -10.84
CA THR A 208 -2.57 0.78 -11.52
C THR A 208 -3.10 -0.32 -10.60
N THR A 209 -3.80 -1.32 -11.16
CA THR A 209 -4.29 -2.47 -10.36
C THR A 209 -3.16 -3.19 -9.60
N VAL A 210 -1.97 -3.30 -10.19
CA VAL A 210 -0.83 -3.96 -9.53
C VAL A 210 -0.34 -3.19 -8.30
N GLU A 211 -0.33 -1.85 -8.36
CA GLU A 211 -0.04 -1.01 -7.19
C GLU A 211 -1.16 -1.11 -6.14
N GLN A 212 -2.42 -1.13 -6.56
CA GLN A 212 -3.58 -1.32 -5.69
C GLN A 212 -3.48 -2.66 -4.92
N ASP A 213 -3.19 -3.75 -5.61
CA ASP A 213 -3.02 -5.07 -5.00
C ASP A 213 -1.85 -5.14 -4.01
N ALA A 214 -0.81 -4.33 -4.23
CA ALA A 214 0.36 -4.29 -3.36
C ALA A 214 0.04 -3.74 -1.96
N THR A 215 -1.05 -2.98 -1.78
CA THR A 215 -1.39 -2.39 -0.47
C THR A 215 -1.89 -3.41 0.55
N TYR A 216 -2.25 -4.61 0.12
CA TYR A 216 -2.92 -5.63 0.94
C TYR A 216 -1.96 -6.44 1.82
N TYR A 217 -0.84 -5.88 2.28
CA TYR A 217 -0.03 -6.50 3.33
C TYR A 217 -0.54 -6.09 4.72
N TYR A 218 -0.53 -7.01 5.69
CA TYR A 218 -0.89 -6.67 7.08
C TYR A 218 0.01 -5.57 7.68
N ILE A 219 1.25 -5.43 7.21
CA ILE A 219 2.17 -4.34 7.62
C ILE A 219 1.78 -2.96 7.03
N ASN A 220 0.72 -2.86 6.25
CA ASN A 220 0.15 -1.60 5.76
C ASN A 220 -1.23 -1.34 6.39
N ALA A 221 -1.54 -2.01 7.50
CA ALA A 221 -2.79 -1.84 8.20
C ALA A 221 -2.61 -1.77 9.71
N VAL A 222 -3.59 -1.15 10.36
CA VAL A 222 -3.78 -1.16 11.81
C VAL A 222 -5.23 -1.53 12.15
N PRO A 223 -5.51 -2.06 13.35
CA PRO A 223 -6.89 -2.29 13.77
C PRO A 223 -7.68 -0.98 13.80
N GLN A 224 -8.83 -0.94 13.13
CA GLN A 224 -9.73 0.20 13.17
C GLN A 224 -11.16 -0.29 13.35
N TRP A 225 -11.95 0.34 14.20
CA TRP A 225 -13.38 0.06 14.26
C TRP A 225 -14.00 0.15 12.86
N GLN A 226 -14.76 -0.86 12.44
CA GLN A 226 -15.28 -0.93 11.08
C GLN A 226 -16.14 0.30 10.73
N ALA A 227 -16.93 0.80 11.67
CA ALA A 227 -17.70 2.04 11.52
C ALA A 227 -16.81 3.27 11.23
N PHE A 228 -15.60 3.32 11.78
CA PHE A 228 -14.62 4.37 11.50
C PHE A 228 -13.90 4.13 10.16
N ASN A 229 -13.40 2.91 9.94
CA ASN A 229 -12.66 2.50 8.74
C ASN A 229 -13.50 2.73 7.46
N ASN A 230 -14.73 2.24 7.41
CA ASN A 230 -15.64 2.43 6.27
C ASN A 230 -16.49 3.71 6.36
N GLY A 231 -16.18 4.59 7.33
CA GLY A 231 -16.82 5.87 7.55
C GLY A 231 -15.81 7.01 7.46
N ASN A 232 -15.55 7.67 8.58
CA ASN A 232 -14.73 8.88 8.65
C ASN A 232 -13.34 8.72 8.00
N TRP A 233 -12.68 7.58 8.20
CA TRP A 233 -11.35 7.33 7.63
C TRP A 233 -11.39 7.31 6.10
N LYS A 234 -12.32 6.55 5.51
CA LYS A 234 -12.57 6.50 4.07
C LYS A 234 -12.89 7.87 3.47
N TYR A 235 -13.65 8.72 4.17
CA TYR A 235 -13.92 10.08 3.72
C TYR A 235 -12.66 10.95 3.72
N LEU A 236 -11.79 10.83 4.74
CA LEU A 236 -10.52 11.53 4.79
C LEU A 236 -9.56 11.08 3.68
N GLU A 237 -9.49 9.78 3.39
CA GLU A 237 -8.74 9.23 2.26
C GLU A 237 -9.27 9.78 0.92
N TYR A 238 -10.59 9.81 0.74
CA TYR A 238 -11.21 10.41 -0.44
C TYR A 238 -10.85 11.90 -0.58
N ALA A 239 -10.99 12.69 0.48
CA ALA A 239 -10.70 14.12 0.46
C ALA A 239 -9.22 14.41 0.13
N THR A 240 -8.30 13.58 0.65
CA THR A 240 -6.86 13.72 0.38
C THR A 240 -6.56 13.49 -1.10
N ARG A 241 -7.16 12.45 -1.69
CA ARG A 241 -7.00 12.13 -3.11
C ARG A 241 -7.66 13.15 -4.03
N ASP A 242 -8.87 13.57 -3.70
CA ASP A 242 -9.60 14.62 -4.43
C ASP A 242 -8.82 15.94 -4.45
N LEU A 243 -8.14 16.29 -3.35
CA LEU A 243 -7.24 17.44 -3.30
C LEU A 243 -6.05 17.28 -4.27
N ALA A 244 -5.38 16.12 -4.27
CA ALA A 244 -4.25 15.85 -5.18
C ALA A 244 -4.68 15.97 -6.65
N GLU A 245 -5.84 15.39 -6.97
CA GLU A 245 -6.42 15.38 -8.31
C GLU A 245 -6.79 16.79 -8.79
N LYS A 246 -7.54 17.55 -7.98
CA LYS A 246 -7.98 18.92 -8.30
C LYS A 246 -6.79 19.86 -8.50
N LYS A 247 -5.72 19.68 -7.73
CA LYS A 247 -4.50 20.48 -7.85
C LYS A 247 -3.52 19.96 -8.89
N LYS A 248 -3.79 18.79 -9.49
CA LYS A 248 -2.87 18.07 -10.40
C LYS A 248 -1.46 18.01 -9.82
N ARG A 249 -1.37 17.81 -8.50
CA ARG A 249 -0.12 17.89 -7.75
C ARG A 249 0.05 16.67 -6.87
N ASP A 250 1.25 16.12 -6.91
CA ASP A 250 1.57 14.95 -6.12
C ASP A 250 1.58 15.28 -4.62
N LEU A 251 0.88 14.46 -3.84
CA LEU A 251 0.84 14.58 -2.39
C LEU A 251 1.61 13.42 -1.78
N ARG A 252 2.63 13.73 -0.97
CA ARG A 252 3.27 12.75 -0.11
C ARG A 252 2.44 12.62 1.15
N VAL A 253 1.94 11.42 1.40
CA VAL A 253 1.02 11.13 2.49
C VAL A 253 1.72 10.24 3.50
N TYR A 254 1.58 10.60 4.77
CA TYR A 254 1.93 9.77 5.91
C TYR A 254 0.66 9.43 6.66
N SER A 255 0.48 8.17 7.05
CA SER A 255 -0.63 7.74 7.92
C SER A 255 -0.09 6.83 9.00
N GLY A 256 -0.64 6.87 10.21
CA GLY A 256 -0.20 6.02 11.30
C GLY A 256 -1.18 5.95 12.46
N GLY A 257 -0.84 5.11 13.44
CA GLY A 257 -1.54 5.00 14.72
C GLY A 257 -0.82 5.78 15.81
N TRP A 258 -1.55 6.22 16.84
CA TRP A 258 -0.99 6.80 18.05
C TRP A 258 -1.69 6.29 19.30
N GLY A 259 -0.90 5.94 20.32
CA GLY A 259 -1.38 5.36 21.56
C GLY A 259 -2.02 3.97 21.38
N VAL A 260 -2.60 3.45 22.46
CA VAL A 260 -3.38 2.21 22.45
C VAL A 260 -4.77 2.53 22.97
N LEU A 261 -5.80 2.12 22.23
CA LEU A 261 -7.20 2.25 22.61
C LEU A 261 -7.42 1.62 23.97
N LYS A 262 -8.23 2.28 24.81
CA LYS A 262 -8.67 1.75 26.08
C LYS A 262 -10.19 1.66 26.10
N LEU A 263 -10.71 0.60 26.71
CA LEU A 263 -12.13 0.40 27.01
C LEU A 263 -12.27 0.20 28.51
N ASP A 264 -13.42 0.55 29.08
CA ASP A 264 -13.67 0.30 30.50
C ASP A 264 -14.18 -1.14 30.69
N ASP A 265 -13.58 -1.87 31.62
CA ASP A 265 -14.04 -3.20 32.03
C ASP A 265 -15.36 -3.12 32.84
N ILE A 266 -15.89 -4.26 33.26
CA ILE A 266 -17.13 -4.34 34.05
C ILE A 266 -17.06 -3.58 35.40
N ASN A 267 -15.87 -3.27 35.89
CA ASN A 267 -15.63 -2.51 37.13
C ASN A 267 -15.31 -1.03 36.86
N GLY A 268 -15.33 -0.59 35.60
CA GLY A 268 -14.97 0.78 35.21
C GLY A 268 -13.47 1.05 35.12
N ASN A 269 -12.62 0.01 35.11
CA ASN A 269 -11.19 0.19 34.94
C ASN A 269 -10.79 0.22 33.45
N PRO A 270 -9.93 1.15 33.03
CA PRO A 270 -9.52 1.24 31.64
C PRO A 270 -8.51 0.15 31.26
N VAL A 271 -8.90 -0.75 30.36
CA VAL A 271 -8.06 -1.83 29.81
C VAL A 271 -7.60 -1.52 28.39
N LYS A 272 -6.32 -1.77 28.08
CA LYS A 272 -5.74 -1.55 26.74
C LYS A 272 -6.16 -2.65 25.77
N VAL A 273 -6.47 -2.28 24.53
CA VAL A 273 -6.92 -3.22 23.50
C VAL A 273 -5.76 -3.64 22.59
N PHE A 274 -5.38 -4.91 22.70
CA PHE A 274 -4.46 -5.61 21.80
C PHE A 274 -5.23 -6.79 21.17
N LEU A 275 -5.16 -6.96 19.85
CA LEU A 275 -5.90 -8.02 19.16
C LEU A 275 -5.36 -9.43 19.47
N LYS A 276 -4.17 -9.53 20.06
CA LYS A 276 -3.68 -10.75 20.70
C LYS A 276 -3.08 -10.42 22.06
N VAL A 277 -3.53 -11.16 23.07
CA VAL A 277 -2.98 -11.18 24.42
C VAL A 277 -2.67 -12.64 24.78
N THR A 278 -1.47 -12.87 25.29
CA THR A 278 -1.07 -14.09 26.04
C THR A 278 -0.43 -13.66 27.35
N ASP A 279 -0.03 -14.61 28.19
CA ASP A 279 0.68 -14.31 29.45
C ASP A 279 2.04 -13.64 29.19
N GLU A 280 2.64 -13.89 28.02
CA GLU A 280 3.96 -13.40 27.62
C GLU A 280 3.91 -12.20 26.67
N GLU A 281 2.84 -12.03 25.88
CA GLU A 281 2.82 -11.07 24.78
C GLU A 281 1.49 -10.29 24.64
N GLN A 282 1.62 -8.98 24.41
CA GLN A 282 0.52 -8.09 24.00
C GLN A 282 0.90 -7.42 22.67
N VAL A 283 0.30 -7.90 21.59
CA VAL A 283 0.69 -7.55 20.21
C VAL A 283 -0.52 -7.20 19.36
N VAL A 284 -0.28 -6.49 18.26
CA VAL A 284 -1.33 -5.94 17.39
C VAL A 284 -2.24 -4.96 18.18
N PRO A 285 -1.68 -3.88 18.76
CA PRO A 285 -2.47 -2.85 19.45
C PRO A 285 -3.48 -2.21 18.51
N ALA A 286 -4.71 -2.02 18.99
CA ALA A 286 -5.64 -1.10 18.36
C ALA A 286 -5.22 0.34 18.71
N PRO A 287 -4.88 1.21 17.75
CA PRO A 287 -4.51 2.59 18.03
C PRO A 287 -5.68 3.36 18.66
N ALA A 288 -5.36 4.23 19.63
CA ALA A 288 -6.35 5.15 20.20
C ALA A 288 -6.77 6.22 19.18
N ILE A 289 -5.81 6.66 18.36
CA ILE A 289 -6.00 7.66 17.30
C ILE A 289 -5.33 7.15 16.03
N THR A 290 -6.00 7.27 14.90
CA THR A 290 -5.35 7.20 13.58
C THR A 290 -5.16 8.61 13.04
N TRP A 291 -3.99 8.92 12.48
CA TRP A 291 -3.66 10.23 11.94
C TRP A 291 -3.23 10.13 10.47
N LYS A 292 -3.38 11.24 9.74
CA LYS A 292 -2.91 11.40 8.35
C LYS A 292 -2.31 12.80 8.17
N VAL A 293 -1.14 12.87 7.55
CA VAL A 293 -0.45 14.12 7.20
C VAL A 293 -0.13 14.08 5.71
N SER A 294 -0.60 15.08 4.97
CA SER A 294 -0.30 15.24 3.54
C SER A 294 0.55 16.49 3.31
N THR A 295 1.60 16.34 2.51
CA THR A 295 2.49 17.43 2.12
C THR A 295 2.61 17.46 0.61
N ALA A 296 2.69 18.66 0.04
CA ALA A 296 2.95 18.79 -1.37
C ALA A 296 4.35 18.22 -1.68
N SER A 297 4.44 17.30 -2.63
CA SER A 297 5.75 16.84 -3.08
C SER A 297 6.39 17.96 -3.89
N PHE A 298 7.59 18.39 -3.50
CA PHE A 298 8.43 19.27 -4.31
C PHE A 298 9.41 18.38 -5.06
N LYS A 299 9.39 18.42 -6.40
CA LYS A 299 10.55 17.97 -7.17
C LYS A 299 11.67 18.93 -6.80
N GLY A 300 12.76 18.41 -6.23
CA GLY A 300 13.93 19.23 -5.94
C GLY A 300 14.34 19.96 -7.21
N VAL A 301 14.39 21.29 -7.15
CA VAL A 301 15.06 22.07 -8.19
C VAL A 301 16.53 21.68 -8.09
N SER A 302 17.04 20.97 -9.08
CA SER A 302 18.47 20.83 -9.26
C SER A 302 19.02 22.23 -9.56
N THR A 303 19.51 22.92 -8.53
CA THR A 303 20.32 24.10 -8.74
C THR A 303 21.67 23.62 -9.25
N SER A 304 21.83 23.57 -10.57
CA SER A 304 23.15 23.61 -11.19
C SER A 304 23.78 24.94 -10.78
N SER A 305 24.59 24.91 -9.74
CA SER A 305 25.51 26.00 -9.42
C SER A 305 26.72 25.78 -10.33
N SER A 306 26.75 26.53 -11.42
CA SER A 306 27.97 26.76 -12.18
C SER A 306 28.88 27.63 -11.32
N ALA A 307 30.02 27.08 -10.90
CA ALA A 307 31.21 27.85 -10.52
C ALA A 307 32.32 27.47 -11.49
#